data_AF-A0A7D9IVP9-F1
#
_entry.id   AF-A0A7D9IVP9-F1
#
_cell.length_a   1.000
_cell.length_b   1.000
_cell.length_c   1.000
_cell.angle_alpha   90.00
_cell.angle_beta   90.00
_cell.angle_gamma   90.00
#
_symmetry.space_group_name_H-M   'P 1'
#
loop_
_entity.id
_entity.type
_entity.pdbx_description
1 polymer ?
#
loop_
_entity_poly.entity_id
_entity_poly.type
_entity_poly.pdbx_seq_one_letter_code
_entity_poly.pdbx_strand_id
1 'polypeptide(L)'
;MAHSTYNKQWREANNALLDLLEFEIPKEERKHEKIQNNIEAFQLLAVTYVKYIQIFRRLEECYDQIVHPQKRRVIRHVLDGTIGRILELKNDMVLLEHSEYHYFDDVLSDLKLTPNDIEIPVPKYFIFENAKALKEKEKLMGSILARKGPVDTEVEKEEIPMSMDEAIRIIQVHERARQGRLRAKFMREIR
;
A
#
# COMPACT_ATOMS: atom_id res chain seq x y z
N MET A 1 17.60 19.90 23.63
CA MET A 1 17.73 18.44 23.37
C MET A 1 17.08 18.04 22.04
N ALA A 2 15.80 18.32 21.79
CA ALA A 2 15.09 17.95 20.55
C ALA A 2 15.76 18.43 19.24
N HIS A 3 16.26 19.67 19.18
CA HIS A 3 16.93 20.20 17.97
C HIS A 3 18.17 19.39 17.57
N SER A 4 18.93 18.85 18.52
CA SER A 4 20.12 18.02 18.20
C SER A 4 19.71 16.69 17.58
N THR A 5 18.65 16.07 18.12
CA THR A 5 18.09 14.80 17.65
C THR A 5 17.66 14.88 16.19
N TYR A 6 16.80 15.84 15.83
CA TYR A 6 16.31 15.96 14.44
C TYR A 6 17.38 16.43 13.47
N ASN A 7 18.41 17.15 13.95
CA ASN A 7 19.58 17.46 13.11
C ASN A 7 20.44 16.22 12.84
N LYS A 8 20.56 15.32 13.81
CA LYS A 8 21.24 14.03 13.65
C LYS A 8 20.43 13.13 12.71
N GLN A 9 19.12 13.00 12.92
CA GLN A 9 18.23 12.22 12.05
C GLN A 9 18.23 12.72 10.61
N TRP A 10 18.22 14.04 10.40
CA TRP A 10 18.38 14.64 9.06
C TRP A 10 19.72 14.25 8.41
N ARG A 11 20.82 14.30 9.16
CA ARG A 11 22.14 13.90 8.64
C ARG A 11 22.16 12.41 8.28
N GLU A 12 21.59 11.56 9.14
CA GLU A 12 21.51 10.12 8.89
C GLU A 12 20.63 9.80 7.68
N ALA A 13 19.49 10.48 7.52
CA ALA A 13 18.61 10.31 6.37
C ALA A 13 19.29 10.75 5.07
N ASN A 14 20.00 11.88 5.08
CA ASN A 14 20.76 12.34 3.92
C ASN A 14 21.91 11.41 3.56
N ASN A 15 22.66 10.92 4.55
CA ASN A 15 23.74 9.98 4.28
C ASN A 15 23.19 8.69 3.67
N ALA A 16 22.10 8.14 4.24
CA ALA A 16 21.44 6.96 3.69
C ALA A 16 20.93 7.19 2.25
N LEU A 17 20.44 8.39 1.95
CA LEU A 17 20.04 8.78 0.59
C LEU A 17 21.24 8.85 -0.36
N LEU A 18 22.35 9.44 0.07
CA LEU A 18 23.57 9.52 -0.73
C LEU A 18 24.17 8.14 -1.00
N ASP A 19 24.21 7.27 0.01
CA ASP A 19 24.68 5.89 -0.12
C ASP A 19 23.81 5.12 -1.13
N LEU A 20 22.49 5.32 -1.09
CA LEU A 20 21.56 4.69 -2.02
C LEU A 20 21.69 5.24 -3.45
N LEU A 21 21.92 6.54 -3.60
CA LEU A 21 22.17 7.17 -4.89
C LEU A 21 23.50 6.73 -5.51
N GLU A 22 24.56 6.56 -4.72
CA GLU A 22 25.84 6.02 -5.20
C GLU A 22 25.73 4.54 -5.59
N PHE A 23 24.81 3.81 -4.95
CA PHE A 23 24.46 2.47 -5.36
C PHE A 23 23.73 2.45 -6.71
N GLU A 24 22.73 3.30 -6.93
CA GLU A 24 21.94 3.37 -8.18
C GLU A 24 22.70 3.99 -9.35
N ILE A 25 23.53 5.00 -9.09
CA ILE A 25 24.31 5.74 -10.09
C ILE A 25 25.79 5.62 -9.71
N PRO A 26 26.43 4.49 -10.02
CA PRO A 26 27.85 4.33 -9.76
C PRO A 26 28.67 5.35 -10.56
N LYS A 27 29.65 6.00 -9.92
CA LYS A 27 30.53 6.99 -10.57
C LYS A 27 31.42 6.39 -11.66
N GLU A 28 31.71 5.11 -11.55
CA GLU A 28 32.43 4.33 -12.55
C GLU A 28 31.43 3.37 -13.19
N GLU A 29 31.51 3.16 -14.50
CA GLU A 29 30.76 2.13 -15.20
C GLU A 29 31.17 0.77 -14.61
N ARG A 30 30.49 0.34 -13.54
CA ARG A 30 30.54 -1.04 -13.11
C ARG A 30 30.11 -1.84 -14.32
N LYS A 31 30.90 -2.86 -14.69
CA LYS A 31 30.43 -3.91 -15.59
C LYS A 31 29.27 -4.59 -14.87
N HIS A 32 28.08 -4.00 -14.93
CA HIS A 32 26.88 -4.63 -14.44
C HIS A 32 26.77 -5.88 -15.29
N GLU A 33 27.00 -7.04 -14.67
CA GLU A 33 26.47 -8.28 -15.20
C GLU A 33 24.99 -7.97 -15.44
N LYS A 34 24.57 -7.98 -16.71
CA LYS A 34 23.19 -7.69 -17.06
C LYS A 34 22.36 -8.59 -16.17
N ILE A 35 21.50 -7.99 -15.35
CA ILE A 35 20.59 -8.77 -14.50
C ILE A 35 19.75 -9.58 -15.47
N GLN A 36 20.10 -10.85 -15.60
CA GLN A 36 19.55 -11.72 -16.63
C GLN A 36 18.20 -12.29 -16.17
N ASN A 37 17.96 -12.25 -14.86
CA ASN A 37 16.84 -12.86 -14.18
C ASN A 37 15.87 -11.77 -13.69
N ASN A 38 14.62 -11.81 -14.16
CA ASN A 38 13.57 -10.88 -13.71
C ASN A 38 13.35 -10.93 -12.19
N ILE A 39 13.56 -12.09 -11.55
CA ILE A 39 13.43 -12.26 -10.10
C ILE A 39 14.48 -11.42 -9.35
N GLU A 40 15.74 -11.48 -9.78
CA GLU A 40 16.82 -10.70 -9.17
C GLU A 40 16.61 -9.20 -9.39
N ALA A 41 16.14 -8.81 -10.59
CA ALA A 41 15.79 -7.43 -10.90
C ALA A 41 14.68 -6.92 -9.98
N PHE A 42 13.62 -7.73 -9.78
CA PHE A 42 12.52 -7.38 -8.90
C PHE A 42 12.99 -7.25 -7.45
N GLN A 43 13.75 -8.22 -6.94
CA GLN A 43 14.28 -8.18 -5.58
C GLN A 43 15.13 -6.93 -5.34
N LEU A 44 15.96 -6.56 -6.33
CA LEU A 44 16.75 -5.34 -6.25
C LEU A 44 15.87 -4.08 -6.20
N LEU A 45 14.85 -3.99 -7.06
CA LEU A 45 13.90 -2.88 -7.06
C LEU A 45 13.11 -2.81 -5.75
N ALA A 46 12.65 -3.94 -5.23
CA ALA A 46 11.87 -4.03 -4.01
C ALA A 46 12.69 -3.59 -2.78
N VAL A 47 13.94 -4.06 -2.64
CA VAL A 47 14.84 -3.63 -1.57
C VAL A 47 15.10 -2.12 -1.65
N THR A 48 15.34 -1.61 -2.87
CA THR A 48 15.63 -0.18 -3.09
C THR A 48 14.40 0.67 -2.77
N TYR A 49 13.22 0.25 -3.24
CA TYR A 49 11.93 0.87 -2.93
C TYR A 49 11.66 0.98 -1.43
N VAL A 50 11.84 -0.12 -0.69
CA VAL A 50 11.66 -0.15 0.77
C VAL A 50 12.64 0.81 1.47
N LYS A 51 13.91 0.83 1.06
CA LYS A 51 14.91 1.77 1.61
C LYS A 51 14.53 3.23 1.38
N TYR A 52 14.02 3.57 0.19
CA TYR A 52 13.53 4.93 -0.08
C TYR A 52 12.33 5.29 0.79
N ILE A 53 11.39 4.37 1.06
CA ILE A 53 10.28 4.62 1.99
C ILE A 53 10.81 4.92 3.40
N GLN A 54 11.80 4.17 3.89
CA GLN A 54 12.40 4.43 5.21
C GLN A 54 13.05 5.82 5.28
N ILE A 55 13.77 6.22 4.22
CA ILE A 55 14.37 7.56 4.11
C ILE A 55 13.25 8.61 4.10
N PHE A 56 12.23 8.44 3.27
CA PHE A 56 11.08 9.33 3.17
C PHE A 56 10.44 9.58 4.55
N ARG A 57 10.15 8.52 5.32
CA ARG A 57 9.57 8.65 6.67
C ARG A 57 10.45 9.47 7.61
N ARG A 58 11.76 9.22 7.61
CA ARG A 58 12.70 10.00 8.44
C ARG A 58 12.77 11.46 8.02
N LEU A 59 12.72 11.71 6.72
CA LEU A 59 12.70 13.06 6.16
C LEU A 59 11.40 13.81 6.50
N GLU A 60 10.26 13.13 6.47
CA GLU A 60 8.95 13.69 6.81
C GLU A 60 8.91 14.13 8.27
N GLU A 61 9.37 13.25 9.17
CA GLU A 61 9.51 13.58 10.59
C GLU A 61 10.47 14.75 10.81
N CYS A 62 11.60 14.77 10.10
CA CYS A 62 12.53 15.90 10.14
C CYS A 62 11.88 17.21 9.67
N TYR A 63 11.10 17.17 8.58
CA TYR A 63 10.42 18.35 8.04
C TYR A 63 9.46 18.96 9.06
N ASP A 64 8.66 18.11 9.71
CA ASP A 64 7.69 18.51 10.71
C ASP A 64 8.36 19.10 11.96
N GLN A 65 9.37 18.42 12.49
CA GLN A 65 9.97 18.75 13.78
C GLN A 65 11.03 19.86 13.71
N ILE A 66 11.66 20.10 12.55
CA ILE A 66 12.65 21.17 12.38
C ILE A 66 11.95 22.51 12.16
N VAL A 67 12.11 23.43 13.11
CA VAL A 67 11.52 24.78 13.07
C VAL A 67 12.25 25.77 12.17
N HIS A 68 13.50 25.50 11.78
CA HIS A 68 14.34 26.43 11.01
C HIS A 68 13.83 26.57 9.56
N PRO A 69 13.35 27.75 9.11
CA PRO A 69 12.64 27.89 7.84
C PRO A 69 13.46 27.51 6.60
N GLN A 70 14.71 27.97 6.53
CA GLN A 70 15.60 27.70 5.39
C GLN A 70 15.88 26.21 5.26
N LYS A 71 16.19 25.53 6.38
CA LYS A 71 16.43 24.10 6.40
C LYS A 71 15.18 23.33 6.01
N ARG A 72 14.00 23.72 6.52
CA ARG A 72 12.71 23.11 6.18
C ARG A 72 12.41 23.19 4.67
N ARG A 73 12.74 24.31 4.01
CA ARG A 73 12.63 24.43 2.54
C ARG A 73 13.51 23.43 1.80
N VAL A 74 14.75 23.25 2.27
CA VAL A 74 15.68 22.27 1.68
C VAL A 74 15.16 20.85 1.89
N ILE A 75 14.74 20.51 3.11
CA ILE A 75 14.18 19.18 3.43
C ILE A 75 12.98 18.89 2.55
N ARG A 76 12.09 19.86 2.34
CA ARG A 76 10.94 19.71 1.44
C ARG A 76 11.37 19.32 0.03
N HIS A 77 12.35 20.01 -0.54
CA HIS A 77 12.82 19.72 -1.88
C HIS A 77 13.36 18.28 -1.99
N VAL A 78 14.12 17.83 -0.98
CA VAL A 78 14.60 16.45 -0.90
C VAL A 78 13.45 15.46 -0.73
N LEU A 79 12.43 15.79 0.08
CA LEU A 79 11.22 14.99 0.23
C LEU A 79 10.48 14.81 -1.09
N ASP A 80 10.22 15.91 -1.81
CA ASP A 80 9.53 15.87 -3.11
C ASP A 80 10.30 15.00 -4.12
N GLY A 81 11.64 15.12 -4.16
CA GLY A 81 12.48 14.25 -4.99
C GLY A 81 12.45 12.77 -4.57
N THR A 82 12.43 12.51 -3.25
CA THR A 82 12.33 11.14 -2.70
C THR A 82 10.98 10.52 -3.05
N ILE A 83 9.87 11.27 -2.96
CA ILE A 83 8.54 10.81 -3.38
C ILE A 83 8.54 10.48 -4.87
N GLY A 84 9.12 11.35 -5.71
CA GLY A 84 9.26 11.11 -7.14
C GLY A 84 9.97 9.78 -7.42
N ARG A 85 11.11 9.54 -6.76
CA ARG A 85 11.87 8.29 -6.92
C ARG A 85 11.11 7.05 -6.45
N ILE A 86 10.34 7.14 -5.35
CA ILE A 86 9.47 6.05 -4.88
C ILE A 86 8.42 5.70 -5.95
N LEU A 87 7.84 6.69 -6.62
CA LEU A 87 6.86 6.49 -7.68
C LEU A 87 7.49 5.86 -8.94
N GLU A 88 8.68 6.31 -9.33
CA GLU A 88 9.44 5.71 -10.44
C GLU A 88 9.75 4.24 -10.17
N LEU A 89 10.30 3.92 -9.00
CA LEU A 89 10.61 2.54 -8.60
C LEU A 89 9.35 1.67 -8.56
N LYS A 90 8.24 2.22 -8.05
CA LYS A 90 6.96 1.51 -8.07
C LYS A 90 6.52 1.22 -9.50
N ASN A 91 6.59 2.20 -10.39
CA ASN A 91 6.25 2.03 -11.80
C ASN A 91 7.14 0.98 -12.47
N ASP A 92 8.45 0.99 -12.21
CA ASP A 92 9.39 0.00 -12.76
C ASP A 92 9.05 -1.42 -12.30
N MET A 93 8.69 -1.63 -11.03
CA MET A 93 8.22 -2.93 -10.53
C MET A 93 6.90 -3.36 -11.22
N VAL A 94 5.95 -2.43 -11.39
CA VAL A 94 4.68 -2.72 -12.07
C VAL A 94 4.92 -3.12 -13.53
N LEU A 95 5.84 -2.46 -14.21
CA LEU A 95 6.21 -2.80 -15.59
C LEU A 95 6.93 -4.16 -15.68
N LEU A 96 7.73 -4.51 -14.66
CA LEU A 96 8.46 -5.77 -14.61
C LEU A 96 7.55 -6.97 -14.35
N GLU A 97 6.60 -6.87 -13.42
CA GLU A 97 5.71 -7.99 -13.02
C GLU A 97 4.31 -7.92 -13.64
N HIS A 98 3.96 -6.83 -14.31
CA HIS A 98 2.61 -6.56 -14.83
C HIS A 98 1.52 -6.63 -13.75
N SER A 99 1.85 -6.24 -12.51
CA SER A 99 0.96 -6.21 -11.36
C SER A 99 1.08 -4.88 -10.63
N GLU A 100 -0.03 -4.31 -10.17
CA GLU A 100 0.00 -3.14 -9.27
C GLU A 100 0.30 -3.54 -7.82
N TYR A 101 0.06 -4.80 -7.46
CA TYR A 101 0.19 -5.32 -6.11
C TYR A 101 1.43 -6.21 -6.02
N HIS A 102 2.29 -5.90 -5.05
CA HIS A 102 3.55 -6.60 -4.81
C HIS A 102 3.62 -7.02 -3.34
N TYR A 103 4.13 -8.22 -3.09
CA TYR A 103 4.37 -8.74 -1.75
C TYR A 103 5.82 -8.47 -1.36
N PHE A 104 6.03 -7.89 -0.19
CA PHE A 104 7.36 -7.51 0.31
C PHE A 104 7.80 -8.35 1.52
N ASP A 105 7.12 -9.45 1.83
CA ASP A 105 7.35 -10.25 3.05
C ASP A 105 8.81 -10.69 3.20
N ASP A 106 9.43 -11.20 2.13
CA ASP A 106 10.83 -11.63 2.14
C ASP A 106 11.79 -10.44 2.39
N VAL A 107 11.57 -9.33 1.68
CA VAL A 107 12.37 -8.10 1.81
C VAL A 107 12.24 -7.51 3.22
N LEU A 108 11.01 -7.49 3.77
CA LEU A 108 10.75 -7.01 5.12
C LEU A 108 11.41 -7.92 6.16
N SER A 109 11.33 -9.24 5.98
CA SER A 109 11.97 -10.22 6.85
C SER A 109 13.49 -10.02 6.88
N ASP A 110 14.12 -9.90 5.72
CA ASP A 110 15.58 -9.70 5.59
C ASP A 110 16.05 -8.38 6.23
N LEU A 111 15.27 -7.32 6.06
CA LEU A 111 15.56 -6.00 6.64
C LEU A 111 15.10 -5.88 8.11
N LYS A 112 14.48 -6.91 8.67
CA LYS A 112 13.91 -6.93 10.03
C LYS A 112 12.89 -5.82 10.26
N LEU A 113 12.01 -5.62 9.29
CA LEU A 113 10.98 -4.61 9.27
C LEU A 113 9.60 -5.23 9.41
N THR A 114 8.67 -4.41 9.89
CA THR A 114 7.25 -4.73 9.94
C THR A 114 6.50 -3.96 8.85
N PRO A 115 5.26 -4.38 8.48
CA PRO A 115 4.45 -3.62 7.53
C PRO A 115 4.23 -2.15 7.93
N ASN A 116 4.17 -1.88 9.24
CA ASN A 116 4.04 -0.52 9.78
C ASN A 116 5.26 0.36 9.49
N ASP A 117 6.43 -0.21 9.20
CA ASP A 117 7.66 0.54 8.89
C ASP A 117 7.69 1.00 7.43
N ILE A 118 6.89 0.40 6.56
CA ILE A 118 6.77 0.75 5.13
C ILE A 118 5.46 1.47 4.77
N GLU A 119 4.62 1.76 5.77
CA GLU A 119 3.47 2.63 5.56
C GLU A 119 3.94 4.04 5.13
N ILE A 120 3.34 4.59 4.08
CA ILE A 120 3.73 5.91 3.56
C ILE A 120 2.80 6.96 4.18
N PRO A 121 3.26 7.75 5.17
CA PRO A 121 2.46 8.82 5.73
C PRO A 121 2.20 9.92 4.70
N VAL A 122 1.05 10.60 4.82
CA VAL A 122 0.77 11.82 4.04
C VAL A 122 1.66 12.94 4.60
N PRO A 123 2.56 13.55 3.82
CA PRO A 123 3.44 14.58 4.36
C PRO A 123 2.66 15.78 4.87
N LYS A 124 3.00 16.28 6.06
CA LYS A 124 2.24 17.35 6.72
C LYS A 124 2.14 18.64 5.92
N TYR A 125 3.14 18.98 5.11
CA TYR A 125 3.06 20.18 4.27
C TYR A 125 1.95 20.11 3.21
N PHE A 126 1.65 18.92 2.67
CA PHE A 126 0.50 18.76 1.77
C PHE A 126 -0.81 19.08 2.46
N ILE A 127 -0.95 18.70 3.74
CA ILE A 127 -2.14 18.99 4.53
C ILE A 127 -2.23 20.50 4.81
N PHE A 128 -1.13 21.11 5.26
CA PHE A 128 -1.12 22.53 5.61
C PHE A 128 -1.37 23.45 4.41
N GLU A 129 -0.76 23.16 3.26
CA GLU A 129 -0.92 23.97 2.05
C GLU A 129 -2.31 23.82 1.44
N ASN A 130 -2.89 22.62 1.51
CA ASN A 130 -4.23 22.35 0.99
C ASN A 130 -5.34 22.54 2.03
N ALA A 131 -5.04 23.06 3.22
CA ALA A 131 -5.98 23.12 4.34
C ALA A 131 -7.30 23.82 3.97
N LYS A 132 -7.24 24.88 3.16
CA LYS A 132 -8.43 25.59 2.68
C LYS A 132 -9.29 24.69 1.77
N ALA A 133 -8.68 24.05 0.78
CA ALA A 133 -9.37 23.16 -0.15
C ALA A 133 -9.94 21.92 0.58
N LEU A 134 -9.21 21.37 1.55
CA LEU A 134 -9.66 20.27 2.40
C LEU A 134 -10.90 20.68 3.21
N LYS A 135 -10.89 21.87 3.82
CA LYS A 135 -12.04 22.40 4.57
C LYS A 135 -13.26 22.66 3.69
N GLU A 136 -13.06 23.14 2.47
CA GLU A 136 -14.14 23.32 1.49
C GLU A 136 -14.75 21.98 1.07
N LYS A 137 -13.90 20.97 0.80
CA LYS A 137 -14.33 19.60 0.50
C LYS A 137 -15.08 18.97 1.67
N GLU A 138 -14.60 19.15 2.90
CA GLU A 138 -15.26 18.67 4.12
C GLU A 138 -16.66 19.28 4.28
N LYS A 139 -16.81 20.58 4.04
CA LYS A 139 -18.12 21.26 4.07
C LYS A 139 -19.07 20.72 2.99
N LEU A 140 -18.56 20.47 1.79
CA LEU A 140 -19.35 19.87 0.71
C LEU A 140 -19.77 18.43 1.04
N MET A 141 -18.86 17.62 1.57
CA MET A 141 -19.19 16.27 2.01
C MET A 141 -20.23 16.29 3.13
N GLY A 142 -20.09 17.19 4.10
CA GLY A 142 -21.07 17.37 5.17
C GLY A 142 -22.46 17.76 4.65
N SER A 143 -22.55 18.64 3.65
CA SER A 143 -23.84 19.01 3.06
C SER A 143 -24.48 17.87 2.25
N ILE A 144 -23.66 17.07 1.55
CA ILE A 144 -24.12 15.88 0.84
C ILE A 144 -24.62 14.81 1.82
N LEU A 145 -23.88 14.56 2.90
CA LEU A 145 -24.28 13.61 3.94
C LEU A 145 -25.57 14.05 4.64
N ALA A 146 -25.68 15.34 5.00
CA ALA A 146 -26.90 15.90 5.55
C ALA A 146 -28.10 15.77 4.59
N ARG A 147 -27.87 15.90 3.28
CA ARG A 147 -28.92 15.73 2.25
C ARG A 147 -29.31 14.25 2.04
N LYS A 148 -28.35 13.33 2.12
CA LYS A 148 -28.60 11.89 1.96
C LYS A 148 -29.24 11.26 3.20
N GLY A 149 -29.22 11.95 4.34
CA GLY A 149 -29.65 11.39 5.62
C GLY A 149 -28.69 10.29 6.11
N PRO A 150 -28.93 9.69 7.29
CA PRO A 150 -28.19 8.51 7.71
C PRO A 150 -28.39 7.42 6.64
N VAL A 151 -27.30 7.04 5.98
CA VAL A 151 -27.23 5.70 5.38
C VAL A 151 -27.14 4.78 6.59
N ASP A 152 -28.08 3.85 6.72
CA ASP A 152 -28.25 2.93 7.86
C ASP A 152 -29.25 3.41 8.94
N THR A 153 -30.53 3.53 8.58
CA THR A 153 -31.39 2.48 9.11
C THR A 153 -31.17 1.33 8.16
N GLU A 154 -30.44 0.31 8.60
CA GLU A 154 -30.61 -1.02 8.07
C GLU A 154 -32.12 -1.19 7.95
N VAL A 155 -32.64 -1.16 6.72
CA VAL A 155 -33.95 -1.77 6.50
C VAL A 155 -33.65 -3.19 6.90
N GLU A 156 -33.99 -3.54 8.14
CA GLU A 156 -34.03 -4.91 8.62
C GLU A 156 -34.69 -5.63 7.47
N LYS A 157 -33.90 -6.35 6.67
CA LYS A 157 -34.46 -7.22 5.67
C LYS A 157 -35.17 -8.22 6.54
N GLU A 158 -36.49 -8.03 6.73
CA GLU A 158 -37.32 -8.96 7.45
C GLU A 158 -36.94 -10.32 6.90
N GLU A 159 -36.17 -11.09 7.67
CA GLU A 159 -35.75 -12.42 7.27
C GLU A 159 -37.06 -13.19 7.24
N ILE A 160 -37.62 -13.37 6.04
CA ILE A 160 -38.89 -14.07 5.87
C ILE A 160 -38.67 -15.47 6.45
N PRO A 161 -39.29 -15.81 7.60
CA PRO A 161 -38.96 -17.03 8.29
C PRO A 161 -39.44 -18.21 7.45
N MET A 162 -38.50 -19.04 6.99
CA MET A 162 -38.82 -20.26 6.24
C MET A 162 -39.61 -21.21 7.15
N SER A 163 -40.75 -21.70 6.67
CA SER A 163 -41.51 -22.71 7.40
C SER A 163 -40.76 -24.05 7.41
N MET A 164 -40.99 -24.87 8.45
CA MET A 164 -40.41 -26.21 8.53
C MET A 164 -40.75 -27.07 7.29
N ASP A 165 -41.96 -26.93 6.75
CA ASP A 165 -42.40 -27.65 5.57
C ASP A 165 -41.67 -27.23 4.29
N GLU A 166 -41.37 -25.93 4.15
CA GLU A 166 -40.53 -25.43 3.05
C GLU A 166 -39.11 -25.96 3.16
N ALA A 167 -38.53 -25.94 4.35
CA ALA A 167 -37.20 -26.49 4.61
C ALA A 167 -37.13 -27.99 4.26
N ILE A 168 -38.11 -28.78 4.71
CA ILE A 168 -38.22 -30.21 4.39
C ILE A 168 -38.34 -30.41 2.87
N ARG A 169 -39.19 -29.62 2.20
CA ARG A 169 -39.42 -29.75 0.76
C ARG A 169 -38.15 -29.46 -0.04
N ILE A 170 -37.42 -28.42 0.32
CA ILE A 170 -36.13 -28.06 -0.30
C ILE A 170 -35.13 -29.21 -0.13
N ILE A 171 -34.98 -29.74 1.08
CA ILE A 171 -34.05 -30.85 1.36
C ILE A 171 -34.42 -32.09 0.53
N GLN A 172 -35.70 -32.48 0.50
CA GLN A 172 -36.15 -33.66 -0.23
C GLN A 172 -35.95 -33.55 -1.75
N VAL A 173 -36.16 -32.36 -2.32
CA VAL A 173 -35.93 -32.11 -3.76
C VAL A 173 -34.45 -32.26 -4.09
N HIS A 174 -33.57 -31.68 -3.26
CA HIS A 174 -32.13 -31.79 -3.46
C HIS A 174 -31.62 -33.22 -3.29
N GLU A 175 -32.12 -33.97 -2.30
CA GLU A 175 -31.74 -35.38 -2.11
C GLU A 175 -32.23 -36.26 -3.26
N ARG A 176 -33.47 -36.07 -3.75
CA ARG A 176 -33.95 -36.78 -4.96
C ARG A 176 -33.08 -36.48 -6.18
N ALA A 177 -32.69 -35.23 -6.39
CA ALA A 177 -31.81 -34.86 -7.48
C ALA A 177 -30.41 -35.49 -7.34
N ARG A 178 -29.86 -35.53 -6.12
CA ARG A 178 -28.57 -36.17 -5.83
C ARG A 178 -28.61 -37.68 -6.13
N GLN A 179 -29.64 -38.37 -5.63
CA GLN A 179 -29.85 -39.80 -5.87
C GLN A 179 -30.03 -40.10 -7.37
N GLY A 180 -30.78 -39.26 -8.10
CA GLY A 180 -30.93 -39.37 -9.54
C GLY A 180 -29.59 -39.29 -10.27
N ARG A 181 -28.73 -38.33 -9.92
CA ARG A 181 -27.37 -38.22 -10.48
C ARG A 181 -26.51 -39.45 -10.18
N LEU A 182 -26.57 -39.96 -8.94
CA LEU A 182 -25.80 -41.13 -8.52
C LEU A 182 -26.21 -42.39 -9.27
N ARG A 183 -27.52 -42.62 -9.41
CA ARG A 183 -28.08 -43.74 -10.20
C ARG A 183 -27.74 -43.63 -11.67
N ALA A 184 -27.85 -42.43 -12.26
CA ALA A 184 -27.48 -42.20 -13.65
C ALA A 184 -25.99 -42.46 -13.90
N LYS A 185 -25.11 -42.09 -12.95
CA LYS A 185 -23.68 -42.41 -13.02
C LYS A 185 -23.44 -43.91 -12.95
N PHE A 186 -24.04 -44.60 -11.97
CA PHE A 186 -23.92 -46.05 -11.81
C PHE A 186 -24.40 -46.82 -13.05
N MET A 187 -25.53 -46.44 -13.63
CA MET A 187 -26.05 -47.06 -14.86
C MET A 187 -25.16 -46.85 -16.09
N ARG A 188 -24.32 -45.81 -16.11
CA ARG A 188 -23.32 -45.60 -17.19
C ARG A 188 -22.08 -46.49 -17.03
N GLU A 189 -21.78 -46.94 -15.81
CA GLU A 189 -20.62 -47.77 -15.48
C GLU A 189 -20.89 -49.27 -15.69
N ILE A 190 -22.17 -49.70 -15.77
CA ILE A 190 -22.56 -51.09 -16.08
C ILE A 190 -22.53 -51.34 -17.59
N ARG A 191 -21.33 -51.34 -18.20
CA ARG A 191 -21.13 -51.81 -19.58
C ARG A 191 -20.01 -52.84 -19.66
#